data_AF-A0A2P8G1K5-F1
#
_entry.id   AF-A0A2P8G1K5-F1
#
_cell.length_a   1.000
_cell.length_b   1.000
_cell.length_c   1.000
_cell.angle_alpha   90.00
_cell.angle_beta   90.00
_cell.angle_gamma   90.00
#
_symmetry.space_group_name_H-M   'P 1'
#
loop_
_entity.id
_entity.type
_entity.pdbx_description
1 polymer ?
#
loop_
_entity_poly.entity_id
_entity_poly.type
_entity_poly.pdbx_seq_one_letter_code
_entity_poly.pdbx_strand_id
1 'polypeptide(L)'
;MKLLYLLVDLGAISVPLLASFHPKIRLDRHWKALWPAILISAVPFIIWDSYFTQIGVWGFTPEYLTGFGLFGLPIEEILFFICIPYACMFTYFCFRQWKGELNLKSEQIVTWVFIVLCLALGLAGAGRYYTSSATSWLAIFLIYLKWQAKPKWLGLFYYSHQFLLIPFFIVNGILTGTGPEKPVVWYNNAENLGVRIFTIPIEDVFYGMLLLLLNAFLFEYFLQKAEKRALLKTPLHA
;
A
#
# COMPACT_ATOMS: atom_id res chain seq x y z
N MET A 1 11.34 0.59 22.71
CA MET A 1 11.06 2.02 22.93
C MET A 1 9.55 2.21 22.90
N LYS A 2 8.96 2.80 23.94
CA LYS A 2 7.53 3.15 23.92
C LYS A 2 7.26 4.06 22.70
N LEU A 3 6.15 3.88 21.99
CA LEU A 3 5.77 4.63 20.77
C LEU A 3 6.56 4.32 19.49
N LEU A 4 7.33 3.23 19.43
CA LEU A 4 8.13 2.91 18.24
C LEU A 4 7.27 2.85 16.98
N TYR A 5 6.07 2.24 17.04
CA TYR A 5 5.19 2.16 15.88
C TYR A 5 4.80 3.57 15.38
N LEU A 6 4.27 4.41 16.28
CA LEU A 6 3.89 5.77 15.93
C LEU A 6 5.05 6.59 15.34
N LEU A 7 6.27 6.42 15.86
CA LEU A 7 7.46 7.09 15.33
C LEU A 7 7.82 6.63 13.92
N VAL A 8 7.62 5.34 13.61
CA VAL A 8 7.81 4.81 12.25
C VAL A 8 6.80 5.44 11.28
N ASP A 9 5.53 5.52 11.64
CA ASP A 9 4.49 6.13 10.79
C ASP A 9 4.77 7.62 10.53
N LEU A 10 5.06 8.37 11.59
CA LEU A 10 5.39 9.79 11.51
C LEU A 10 6.68 10.02 10.72
N GLY A 11 7.69 9.17 10.91
CA GLY A 11 8.93 9.19 10.14
C GLY A 11 8.67 8.99 8.66
N ALA A 12 7.88 7.96 8.30
CA ALA A 12 7.58 7.62 6.91
C ALA A 12 6.80 8.72 6.18
N ILE A 13 5.83 9.36 6.84
CA ILE A 13 5.03 10.42 6.20
C ILE A 13 5.74 11.79 6.19
N SER A 14 6.67 12.04 7.12
CA SER A 14 7.25 13.37 7.36
C SER A 14 7.81 14.05 6.09
N VAL A 15 8.78 13.43 5.43
CA VAL A 15 9.45 13.99 4.24
C VAL A 15 8.46 14.12 3.07
N PRO A 16 7.67 13.10 2.70
CA PRO A 16 6.63 13.22 1.68
C PRO A 16 5.64 14.35 1.95
N LEU A 17 5.14 14.48 3.19
CA LEU A 17 4.16 15.50 3.55
C LEU A 17 4.72 16.91 3.42
N LEU A 18 5.94 17.15 3.90
CA LEU A 18 6.60 18.44 3.74
C LEU A 18 6.91 18.75 2.27
N ALA A 19 7.43 17.76 1.53
CA ALA A 19 7.77 17.92 0.13
C ALA A 19 6.54 18.09 -0.78
N SER A 20 5.35 17.66 -0.35
CA SER A 20 4.09 17.87 -1.09
C SER A 20 3.79 19.34 -1.39
N PHE A 21 4.29 20.27 -0.57
CA PHE A 21 4.11 21.71 -0.77
C PHE A 21 5.19 22.34 -1.65
N HIS A 22 6.23 21.58 -2.02
CA HIS A 22 7.34 22.11 -2.81
C HIS A 22 6.83 22.63 -4.17
N PRO A 23 7.24 23.82 -4.64
CA PRO A 23 6.71 24.47 -5.85
C PRO A 23 6.74 23.63 -7.12
N LYS A 24 7.71 22.71 -7.22
CA LYS A 24 7.86 21.80 -8.37
C LYS A 24 6.97 20.55 -8.31
N ILE A 25 6.51 20.15 -7.11
CA ILE A 25 5.75 18.91 -6.91
C ILE A 25 4.27 19.25 -6.79
N ARG A 26 3.90 20.02 -5.78
CA ARG A 26 2.53 20.51 -5.57
C ARG A 26 1.47 19.42 -5.44
N LEU A 27 1.79 18.33 -4.74
CA LEU A 27 0.80 17.28 -4.42
C LEU A 27 -0.35 17.84 -3.56
N ASP A 28 -0.11 18.90 -2.79
CA ASP A 28 -1.12 19.66 -2.04
C ASP A 28 -2.34 20.05 -2.90
N ARG A 29 -2.11 20.36 -4.18
CA ARG A 29 -3.19 20.73 -5.12
C ARG A 29 -4.08 19.57 -5.53
N HIS A 30 -3.59 18.33 -5.38
CA HIS A 30 -4.29 17.11 -5.77
C HIS A 30 -4.86 16.33 -4.57
N TRP A 31 -4.85 16.93 -3.38
CA TRP A 31 -5.38 16.32 -2.16
C TRP A 31 -6.87 15.96 -2.22
N LYS A 32 -7.65 16.66 -3.05
CA LYS A 32 -9.06 16.31 -3.30
C LYS A 32 -9.23 14.98 -4.04
N ALA A 33 -8.19 14.48 -4.71
CA ALA A 33 -8.15 13.14 -5.28
C ALA A 33 -7.42 12.16 -4.35
N LEU A 34 -6.34 12.61 -3.71
CA LEU A 34 -5.50 11.77 -2.85
C LEU A 34 -6.21 11.30 -1.57
N TRP A 35 -6.77 12.22 -0.79
CA TRP A 35 -7.36 11.85 0.51
C TRP A 35 -8.55 10.89 0.36
N PRO A 36 -9.50 11.08 -0.58
CA PRO A 36 -10.53 10.10 -0.81
C PRO A 36 -9.96 8.74 -1.22
N ALA A 37 -8.91 8.69 -2.05
CA ALA A 37 -8.28 7.44 -2.44
C ALA A 37 -7.70 6.69 -1.23
N ILE A 38 -6.97 7.39 -0.36
CA ILE A 38 -6.38 6.82 0.86
C ILE A 38 -7.47 6.35 1.83
N LEU A 39 -8.43 7.22 2.15
CA LEU A 39 -9.44 6.91 3.15
C LEU A 39 -10.40 5.80 2.70
N ILE A 40 -10.77 5.76 1.42
CA ILE A 40 -11.61 4.68 0.89
C ILE A 40 -10.81 3.37 0.82
N SER A 41 -9.53 3.42 0.43
CA SER A 41 -8.68 2.23 0.42
C SER A 41 -8.47 1.69 1.83
N ALA A 42 -8.30 2.54 2.84
CA ALA A 42 -8.05 2.11 4.22
C ALA A 42 -9.17 1.23 4.79
N VAL A 43 -10.43 1.45 4.41
CA VAL A 43 -11.58 0.71 4.97
C VAL A 43 -11.47 -0.81 4.84
N PRO A 44 -11.32 -1.41 3.64
CA PRO A 44 -11.20 -2.86 3.52
C PRO A 44 -9.98 -3.44 4.25
N PHE A 45 -8.87 -2.70 4.33
CA PHE A 45 -7.67 -3.18 5.03
C PHE A 45 -7.78 -3.10 6.54
N ILE A 46 -8.39 -2.04 7.09
CA ILE A 46 -8.70 -1.96 8.52
C ILE A 46 -9.64 -3.11 8.92
N ILE A 47 -10.64 -3.43 8.09
CA ILE A 47 -11.53 -4.58 8.34
C ILE A 47 -10.74 -5.89 8.30
N TRP A 48 -9.86 -6.06 7.30
CA TRP A 48 -9.01 -7.23 7.16
C TRP A 48 -8.11 -7.39 8.40
N ASP A 49 -7.35 -6.37 8.76
CA ASP A 49 -6.45 -6.38 9.92
C ASP A 49 -7.18 -6.63 11.23
N SER A 50 -8.30 -5.95 11.44
CA SER A 50 -9.13 -6.16 12.64
C SER A 50 -9.58 -7.61 12.75
N TYR A 51 -10.00 -8.22 11.64
CA TYR A 51 -10.39 -9.63 11.63
C TYR A 51 -9.17 -10.56 11.87
N PHE A 52 -8.05 -10.33 11.19
CA PHE A 52 -6.87 -11.19 11.24
C PHE A 52 -6.18 -11.18 12.59
N THR A 53 -6.23 -10.04 13.27
CA THR A 53 -5.75 -9.89 14.65
C THR A 53 -6.64 -10.62 15.66
N GLN A 54 -7.96 -10.61 15.45
CA GLN A 54 -8.90 -11.36 16.30
C GLN A 54 -8.72 -12.88 16.20
N ILE A 55 -8.44 -13.40 14.99
CA ILE A 55 -8.21 -14.84 14.79
C ILE A 55 -6.74 -15.27 15.00
N GLY A 56 -5.86 -14.35 15.43
CA GLY A 56 -4.48 -14.65 15.79
C GLY A 56 -3.54 -14.97 14.62
N VAL A 57 -3.83 -14.44 13.42
CA VAL A 57 -2.91 -14.55 12.26
C VAL A 57 -1.69 -13.65 12.45
N TRP A 58 -1.90 -12.42 12.95
CA TRP A 58 -0.85 -11.55 13.47
C TRP A 58 -1.36 -10.76 14.66
N GLY A 59 -0.48 -10.01 15.31
CA GLY A 59 -0.87 -9.09 16.37
C GLY A 59 0.25 -8.12 16.70
N PHE A 60 0.02 -7.34 17.76
CA PHE A 60 0.89 -6.24 18.12
C PHE A 60 1.50 -6.43 19.50
N THR A 61 2.73 -5.97 19.67
CA THR A 61 3.45 -6.00 20.95
C THR A 61 3.20 -4.70 21.72
N PRO A 62 2.45 -4.74 22.85
CA PRO A 62 1.99 -3.53 23.55
C PRO A 62 3.10 -2.58 24.00
N GLU A 63 4.31 -3.10 24.26
CA GLU A 63 5.48 -2.34 24.71
C GLU A 63 5.91 -1.23 23.72
N TYR A 64 5.50 -1.34 22.45
CA TYR A 64 5.86 -0.41 21.38
C TYR A 64 4.72 0.54 20.98
N LEU A 65 3.55 0.44 21.63
CA LEU A 65 2.33 1.17 21.30
C LEU A 65 2.05 2.32 22.29
N THR A 66 1.11 3.18 21.93
CA THR A 66 0.51 4.21 22.79
C THR A 66 -0.44 3.62 23.83
N GLY A 67 -1.04 2.46 23.53
CA GLY A 67 -2.07 1.81 24.35
C GLY A 67 -3.50 2.22 24.00
N PHE A 68 -3.69 3.12 23.03
CA PHE A 68 -5.02 3.42 22.48
C PHE A 68 -5.31 2.53 21.28
N GLY A 69 -6.56 2.07 21.18
CA GLY A 69 -7.01 1.26 20.05
C GLY A 69 -8.42 1.63 19.61
N LEU A 70 -8.72 1.32 18.36
CA LEU A 70 -10.02 1.49 17.74
C LEU A 70 -10.26 0.30 16.79
N PHE A 71 -11.49 -0.21 16.73
CA PHE A 71 -11.84 -1.40 15.94
C PHE A 71 -10.96 -2.64 16.24
N GLY A 72 -10.48 -2.79 17.48
CA GLY A 72 -9.60 -3.90 17.86
C GLY A 72 -8.15 -3.77 17.37
N LEU A 73 -7.80 -2.66 16.73
CA LEU A 73 -6.44 -2.34 16.27
C LEU A 73 -5.82 -1.21 17.10
N PRO A 74 -4.50 -1.18 17.29
CA PRO A 74 -3.81 0.00 17.79
C PRO A 74 -4.07 1.21 16.89
N ILE A 75 -4.08 2.41 17.47
CA ILE A 75 -4.26 3.63 16.67
C ILE A 75 -3.15 3.80 15.62
N GLU A 76 -1.95 3.31 15.92
CA GLU A 76 -0.80 3.29 15.02
C GLU A 76 -1.08 2.46 13.78
N GLU A 77 -1.72 1.29 13.90
CA GLU A 77 -2.10 0.49 12.73
C GLU A 77 -3.11 1.24 11.83
N ILE A 78 -4.04 1.97 12.43
CA ILE A 78 -4.98 2.80 11.64
C ILE A 78 -4.24 3.95 10.94
N LEU A 79 -3.25 4.54 11.61
CA LEU A 79 -2.40 5.58 11.04
C LEU A 79 -1.48 5.01 9.95
N PHE A 80 -1.03 3.77 10.06
CA PHE A 80 -0.24 3.09 9.03
C PHE A 80 -0.96 3.07 7.68
N PHE A 81 -2.28 2.79 7.67
CA PHE A 81 -3.14 2.86 6.47
C PHE A 81 -3.36 4.28 5.92
N ILE A 82 -2.80 5.31 6.56
CA ILE A 82 -2.84 6.70 6.11
C ILE A 82 -1.43 7.16 5.74
N CYS A 83 -0.48 7.03 6.67
CA CYS A 83 0.89 7.49 6.57
C CYS A 83 1.66 6.78 5.45
N ILE A 84 1.60 5.45 5.39
CA ILE A 84 2.33 4.69 4.39
C ILE A 84 1.74 4.89 3.00
N PRO A 85 0.41 4.77 2.77
CA PRO A 85 -0.18 5.11 1.48
C PRO A 85 0.12 6.55 1.04
N TYR A 86 0.09 7.53 1.94
CA TYR A 86 0.46 8.91 1.59
C TYR A 86 1.90 9.00 1.08
N ALA A 87 2.85 8.43 1.80
CA ALA A 87 4.27 8.43 1.43
C ALA A 87 4.52 7.74 0.08
N CYS A 88 3.88 6.58 -0.13
CA CYS A 88 3.98 5.83 -1.37
C CYS A 88 3.32 6.58 -2.55
N MET A 89 2.14 7.17 -2.33
CA MET A 89 1.44 7.93 -3.36
C MET A 89 2.15 9.24 -3.72
N PHE A 90 2.86 9.86 -2.78
CA PHE A 90 3.75 10.99 -3.08
C PHE A 90 4.85 10.60 -4.06
N THR A 91 5.52 9.46 -3.81
CA THR A 91 6.57 8.96 -4.70
C THR A 91 6.01 8.60 -6.08
N TYR A 92 4.88 7.89 -6.13
CA TYR A 92 4.15 7.60 -7.37
C TYR A 92 3.81 8.88 -8.14
N PHE A 93 3.30 9.91 -7.45
CA PHE A 93 2.95 11.18 -8.06
C PHE A 93 4.17 11.92 -8.62
N CYS A 94 5.31 11.89 -7.93
CA CYS A 94 6.56 12.45 -8.45
C CYS A 94 6.98 11.76 -9.75
N PHE A 95 6.90 10.42 -9.80
CA PHE A 95 7.17 9.68 -11.03
C PHE A 95 6.14 9.96 -12.12
N ARG A 96 4.87 10.13 -11.78
CA ARG A 96 3.82 10.54 -12.71
C ARG A 96 4.13 11.90 -13.36
N GLN A 97 4.59 12.87 -12.57
CA GLN A 97 4.98 14.19 -13.10
C GLN A 97 6.22 14.11 -14.00
N TRP A 98 7.19 13.27 -13.65
CA TRP A 98 8.43 13.15 -14.40
C TRP A 98 8.31 12.31 -15.68
N LYS A 99 7.59 11.19 -15.63
CA LYS A 99 7.50 10.19 -16.72
C LYS A 99 6.17 10.19 -17.45
N GLY A 100 5.12 10.83 -16.92
CA GLY A 100 3.77 10.75 -17.45
C GLY A 100 3.18 9.34 -17.34
N GLU A 101 2.23 9.02 -18.23
CA GLU A 101 1.68 7.67 -18.37
C GLU A 101 2.72 6.74 -19.03
N LEU A 102 3.59 6.14 -18.22
CA LEU A 102 4.63 5.24 -18.71
C LEU A 102 4.00 3.90 -19.15
N ASN A 103 3.79 3.75 -20.46
CA ASN A 103 3.41 2.47 -21.06
C ASN A 103 4.65 1.57 -21.18
N LEU A 104 4.89 0.77 -20.13
CA LEU A 104 5.97 -0.21 -20.15
C LEU A 104 5.58 -1.39 -21.04
N LYS A 105 6.38 -1.69 -22.05
CA LYS A 105 6.23 -2.93 -22.85
C LYS A 105 6.26 -4.19 -21.97
N SER A 106 6.96 -4.13 -20.84
CA SER A 106 7.04 -5.19 -19.85
C SER A 106 5.87 -5.23 -18.87
N GLU A 107 4.95 -4.26 -18.87
CA GLU A 107 3.80 -4.22 -17.94
C GLU A 107 3.04 -5.54 -17.94
N GLN A 108 2.69 -6.05 -19.13
CA GLN A 108 1.93 -7.29 -19.25
C GLN A 108 2.69 -8.51 -18.70
N ILE A 109 4.00 -8.54 -18.90
CA ILE A 109 4.88 -9.60 -18.41
C ILE A 109 4.89 -9.54 -16.88
N VAL A 110 5.11 -8.35 -16.30
CA VAL A 110 5.13 -8.14 -14.85
C VAL A 110 3.79 -8.53 -14.22
N THR A 111 2.66 -8.12 -14.80
CA THR A 111 1.33 -8.52 -14.33
C THR A 111 1.17 -10.04 -14.33
N TRP A 112 1.57 -10.71 -15.41
CA TRP A 112 1.46 -12.17 -15.48
C TRP A 112 2.39 -12.88 -14.50
N VAL A 113 3.60 -12.37 -14.29
CA VAL A 113 4.53 -12.89 -13.27
C VAL A 113 3.88 -12.81 -11.89
N PHE A 114 3.30 -11.66 -11.50
CA PHE A 114 2.61 -11.55 -10.21
C PHE A 114 1.39 -12.45 -10.10
N ILE A 115 0.58 -12.59 -11.15
CA ILE A 115 -0.57 -13.52 -11.15
C ILE A 115 -0.11 -14.96 -10.96
N VAL A 116 0.91 -15.41 -11.70
CA VAL A 116 1.46 -16.77 -11.59
C VAL A 116 2.07 -17.00 -10.21
N LEU A 117 2.80 -16.02 -9.66
CA LEU A 117 3.33 -16.09 -8.30
C LEU A 117 2.21 -16.18 -7.26
N CYS A 118 1.15 -15.38 -7.39
CA CYS A 118 -0.01 -15.46 -6.49
C CYS A 118 -0.65 -16.85 -6.54
N LEU A 119 -0.83 -17.43 -7.73
CA LEU A 119 -1.38 -18.78 -7.87
C LEU A 119 -0.47 -19.83 -7.24
N ALA A 120 0.84 -19.77 -7.53
CA ALA A 120 1.81 -20.73 -6.99
C ALA A 120 1.87 -20.68 -5.45
N LEU A 121 1.97 -19.47 -4.87
CA LEU A 121 2.04 -19.28 -3.42
C LEU A 121 0.69 -19.56 -2.75
N GLY A 122 -0.43 -19.20 -3.37
CA GLY A 122 -1.76 -19.51 -2.88
C GLY A 122 -2.02 -21.01 -2.80
N LEU A 123 -1.55 -21.78 -3.80
CA LEU A 123 -1.60 -23.25 -3.76
C LEU A 123 -0.65 -23.82 -2.70
N ALA A 124 0.58 -23.30 -2.60
CA ALA A 124 1.56 -23.75 -1.60
C ALA A 124 1.15 -23.42 -0.15
N GLY A 125 0.38 -22.34 0.04
CA GLY A 125 -0.17 -21.90 1.32
C GLY A 125 -1.65 -22.23 1.50
N ALA A 126 -2.19 -23.21 0.76
CA ALA A 126 -3.59 -23.58 0.87
C ALA A 126 -3.96 -23.95 2.31
N GLY A 127 -5.04 -23.37 2.81
CA GLY A 127 -5.49 -23.55 4.20
C GLY A 127 -4.83 -22.62 5.22
N ARG A 128 -3.84 -21.83 4.82
CA ARG A 128 -3.23 -20.78 5.66
C ARG A 128 -3.91 -19.45 5.39
N TYR A 129 -4.50 -18.84 6.42
CA TYR A 129 -5.36 -17.67 6.23
C TYR A 129 -4.62 -16.50 5.58
N TYR A 130 -3.37 -16.21 5.99
CA TYR A 130 -2.62 -15.08 5.43
C TYR A 130 -2.19 -15.30 3.99
N THR A 131 -1.50 -16.42 3.73
CA THR A 131 -1.02 -16.71 2.38
C THR A 131 -2.16 -16.77 1.38
N SER A 132 -3.27 -17.42 1.76
CA SER A 132 -4.43 -17.57 0.87
C SER A 132 -5.11 -16.24 0.58
N SER A 133 -5.35 -15.42 1.61
CA SER A 133 -6.05 -14.13 1.44
C SER A 133 -5.20 -13.09 0.70
N ALA A 134 -3.93 -12.93 1.07
CA ALA A 134 -3.01 -11.95 0.44
C ALA A 134 -2.85 -12.20 -1.06
N THR A 135 -2.60 -13.47 -1.43
CA THR A 135 -2.39 -13.84 -2.84
C THR A 135 -3.69 -13.83 -3.65
N SER A 136 -4.81 -14.28 -3.08
CA SER A 136 -6.10 -14.31 -3.79
C SER A 136 -6.61 -12.92 -4.11
N TRP A 137 -6.61 -12.00 -3.14
CA TRP A 137 -7.10 -10.65 -3.38
C TRP A 137 -6.22 -9.88 -4.36
N LEU A 138 -4.89 -10.04 -4.29
CA LEU A 138 -4.00 -9.44 -5.27
C LEU A 138 -4.23 -10.01 -6.67
N ALA A 139 -4.33 -11.34 -6.81
CA ALA A 139 -4.59 -11.97 -8.10
C ALA A 139 -5.92 -11.48 -8.71
N ILE A 140 -6.99 -11.46 -7.93
CA ILE A 140 -8.31 -10.97 -8.36
C ILE A 140 -8.22 -9.51 -8.83
N PHE A 141 -7.52 -8.66 -8.07
CA PHE A 141 -7.42 -7.25 -8.43
C PHE A 141 -6.56 -7.03 -9.68
N LEU A 142 -5.44 -7.74 -9.82
CA LEU A 142 -4.61 -7.69 -11.04
C LEU A 142 -5.38 -8.19 -12.28
N ILE A 143 -6.18 -9.24 -12.13
CA ILE A 143 -7.08 -9.77 -13.16
C ILE A 143 -8.10 -8.70 -13.58
N TYR A 144 -8.75 -8.04 -12.60
CA TYR A 144 -9.67 -6.93 -12.85
C TYR A 144 -8.98 -5.78 -13.58
N LEU A 145 -7.78 -5.37 -13.15
CA LEU A 145 -7.03 -4.30 -13.81
C LEU A 145 -6.68 -4.67 -15.25
N LYS A 146 -6.29 -5.92 -15.51
CA LYS A 146 -5.89 -6.40 -16.84
C LYS A 146 -7.07 -6.48 -17.82
N TRP A 147 -8.23 -6.98 -17.39
CA TRP A 147 -9.33 -7.29 -18.31
C TRP A 147 -10.50 -6.32 -18.25
N GLN A 148 -10.76 -5.68 -17.12
CA GLN A 148 -11.88 -4.77 -16.95
C GLN A 148 -11.45 -3.31 -16.99
N ALA A 149 -10.55 -2.89 -16.11
CA ALA A 149 -10.19 -1.48 -15.98
C ALA A 149 -9.23 -0.99 -17.08
N LYS A 150 -8.28 -1.84 -17.50
CA LYS A 150 -7.26 -1.57 -18.53
C LYS A 150 -6.60 -0.18 -18.37
N PRO A 151 -6.09 0.16 -17.17
CA PRO A 151 -5.52 1.47 -16.91
C PRO A 151 -4.23 1.69 -17.70
N LYS A 152 -4.02 2.92 -18.18
CA LYS A 152 -2.77 3.32 -18.86
C LYS A 152 -1.59 3.55 -17.90
N TRP A 153 -1.88 3.66 -16.60
CA TRP A 153 -0.91 4.00 -15.57
C TRP A 153 -0.28 2.77 -14.88
N LEU A 154 -0.68 1.54 -15.22
CA LEU A 154 -0.19 0.33 -14.53
C LEU A 154 1.32 0.12 -14.72
N GLY A 155 1.86 0.42 -15.91
CA GLY A 155 3.31 0.43 -16.14
C GLY A 155 4.04 1.45 -15.25
N LEU A 156 3.48 2.65 -15.06
CA LEU A 156 4.01 3.63 -14.11
C LEU A 156 3.95 3.13 -12.67
N PHE A 157 2.87 2.44 -12.28
CA PHE A 157 2.76 1.83 -10.96
C PHE A 157 3.89 0.82 -10.73
N TYR A 158 4.12 -0.13 -11.65
CA TYR A 158 5.21 -1.09 -11.51
C TYR A 158 6.58 -0.42 -11.48
N TYR A 159 6.78 0.61 -12.32
CA TYR A 159 8.00 1.40 -12.29
C TYR A 159 8.22 2.08 -10.94
N SER A 160 7.16 2.56 -10.29
CA SER A 160 7.24 3.21 -8.98
C SER A 160 7.42 2.19 -7.85
N HIS A 161 6.72 1.07 -7.94
CA HIS A 161 6.68 0.01 -6.92
C HIS A 161 8.07 -0.58 -6.65
N GLN A 162 8.90 -0.83 -7.68
CA GLN A 162 10.27 -1.32 -7.49
C GLN A 162 11.14 -0.39 -6.61
N PHE A 163 10.95 0.94 -6.70
CA PHE A 163 11.67 1.88 -5.85
C PHE A 163 11.05 1.97 -4.46
N LEU A 164 9.73 1.81 -4.36
CA LEU A 164 9.01 1.74 -3.09
C LEU A 164 9.34 0.49 -2.26
N LEU A 165 9.91 -0.56 -2.87
CA LEU A 165 10.42 -1.72 -2.13
C LEU A 165 11.52 -1.33 -1.14
N ILE A 166 12.34 -0.31 -1.43
CA ILE A 166 13.40 0.15 -0.54
C ILE A 166 12.83 0.68 0.79
N PRO A 167 11.99 1.74 0.82
CA PRO A 167 11.37 2.19 2.06
C PRO A 167 10.44 1.13 2.67
N PHE A 168 9.80 0.29 1.86
CA PHE A 168 9.01 -0.84 2.35
C PHE A 168 9.84 -1.78 3.23
N PHE A 169 11.03 -2.20 2.76
CA PHE A 169 11.90 -3.10 3.54
C PHE A 169 12.43 -2.44 4.81
N ILE A 170 12.64 -1.11 4.81
CA ILE A 170 13.06 -0.37 6.01
C ILE A 170 11.92 -0.32 7.03
N VAL A 171 10.75 0.18 6.62
CA VAL A 171 9.58 0.36 7.50
C VAL A 171 9.10 -0.99 8.04
N ASN A 172 8.78 -1.94 7.16
CA ASN A 172 8.29 -3.26 7.57
C ASN A 172 9.39 -4.05 8.27
N GLY A 173 10.66 -3.86 7.90
CA GLY A 173 11.78 -4.49 8.60
C GLY A 173 11.80 -4.10 10.07
N ILE A 174 11.70 -2.80 10.37
CA ILE A 174 11.65 -2.31 11.76
C ILE A 174 10.42 -2.88 12.48
N LEU A 175 9.24 -2.81 11.86
CA LEU A 175 7.99 -3.27 12.47
C LEU A 175 8.00 -4.79 12.73
N THR A 176 8.67 -5.58 11.91
CA THR A 176 8.72 -7.05 12.02
C THR A 176 9.92 -7.59 12.79
N GLY A 177 10.78 -6.72 13.35
CA GLY A 177 11.83 -7.13 14.29
C GLY A 177 13.27 -6.71 13.95
N THR A 178 13.48 -5.85 12.96
CA THR A 178 14.82 -5.29 12.67
C THR A 178 15.12 -4.15 13.64
N GLY A 179 15.90 -4.43 14.69
CA GLY A 179 16.29 -3.45 15.70
C GLY A 179 15.65 -3.66 17.08
N PRO A 180 14.31 -3.73 17.22
CA PRO A 180 13.68 -3.95 18.53
C PRO A 180 13.86 -5.41 19.00
N GLU A 181 13.89 -5.63 20.31
CA GLU A 181 14.06 -6.97 20.92
C GLU A 181 12.93 -7.94 20.57
N LYS A 182 11.70 -7.41 20.45
CA LYS A 182 10.53 -8.13 19.96
C LYS A 182 10.01 -7.40 18.73
N PRO A 183 9.39 -8.10 17.77
CA PRO A 183 8.70 -7.43 16.66
C PRO A 183 7.58 -6.52 17.19
N VAL A 184 7.34 -5.40 16.53
CA VAL A 184 6.17 -4.55 16.79
C VAL A 184 4.90 -5.27 16.32
N VAL A 185 4.98 -5.88 15.13
CA VAL A 185 3.96 -6.71 14.52
C VAL A 185 4.50 -8.13 14.40
N TRP A 186 3.94 -9.04 15.18
CA TRP A 186 4.31 -10.46 15.16
C TRP A 186 3.33 -11.25 14.30
N TYR A 187 3.81 -12.32 13.65
CA TYR A 187 2.99 -13.16 12.78
C TYR A 187 3.01 -14.61 13.24
N ASN A 188 1.86 -15.28 13.15
CA ASN A 188 1.72 -16.70 13.39
C ASN A 188 2.13 -17.49 12.14
N ASN A 189 3.23 -18.23 12.21
CA ASN A 189 3.73 -19.02 11.08
C ASN A 189 2.85 -20.24 10.72
N ALA A 190 1.83 -20.57 11.52
CA ALA A 190 0.80 -21.53 11.10
C ALA A 190 -0.08 -20.98 9.97
N GLU A 191 -0.18 -19.65 9.88
CA GLU A 191 -1.09 -18.94 8.99
C GLU A 191 -0.42 -18.30 7.77
N ASN A 192 0.90 -18.41 7.67
CA ASN A 192 1.70 -17.95 6.55
C ASN A 192 2.70 -19.04 6.12
N LEU A 193 3.46 -18.82 5.05
CA LEU A 193 4.41 -19.81 4.55
C LEU A 193 5.59 -20.10 5.49
N GLY A 194 5.77 -19.31 6.56
CA GLY A 194 6.94 -19.34 7.43
C GLY A 194 8.21 -18.79 6.75
N VAL A 195 8.11 -18.33 5.50
CA VAL A 195 9.21 -17.78 4.71
C VAL A 195 9.26 -16.27 4.89
N ARG A 196 10.46 -15.75 5.14
CA ARG A 196 10.68 -14.32 5.38
C ARG A 196 11.77 -13.76 4.49
N ILE A 197 11.60 -12.50 4.09
CA ILE A 197 12.66 -11.65 3.52
C ILE A 197 13.19 -10.81 4.68
N PHE A 198 14.39 -11.11 5.15
CA PHE A 198 14.88 -10.62 6.45
C PHE A 198 13.90 -11.02 7.57
N THR A 199 13.23 -10.05 8.20
CA THR A 199 12.23 -10.28 9.25
C THR A 199 10.79 -10.30 8.73
N ILE A 200 10.58 -9.90 7.47
CA ILE A 200 9.26 -9.60 6.90
C ILE A 200 8.68 -10.87 6.26
N PRO A 201 7.45 -11.30 6.59
CA PRO A 201 6.77 -12.38 5.87
C PRO A 201 6.71 -12.08 4.36
N ILE A 202 6.89 -13.11 3.53
CA ILE A 202 6.86 -12.91 2.07
C ILE A 202 5.49 -12.39 1.60
N GLU A 203 4.42 -12.72 2.30
CA GLU A 203 3.04 -12.27 2.07
C GLU A 203 2.87 -10.75 2.14
N ASP A 204 3.64 -10.05 2.99
CA ASP A 204 3.55 -8.60 3.17
C ASP A 204 3.83 -7.86 1.86
N VAL A 205 4.66 -8.42 0.96
CA VAL A 205 4.91 -7.86 -0.36
C VAL A 205 3.64 -7.87 -1.21
N PHE A 206 2.83 -8.93 -1.12
CA PHE A 206 1.58 -9.09 -1.87
C PHE A 206 0.47 -8.23 -1.27
N TYR A 207 0.34 -8.25 0.06
CA TYR A 207 -0.60 -7.42 0.81
C TYR A 207 -0.32 -5.92 0.58
N GLY A 208 0.94 -5.50 0.73
CA GLY A 208 1.37 -4.13 0.51
C GLY A 208 1.18 -3.68 -0.94
N MET A 209 1.50 -4.53 -1.91
CA MET A 209 1.25 -4.24 -3.33
C MET A 209 -0.24 -4.04 -3.63
N LEU A 210 -1.12 -4.88 -3.07
CA LEU A 210 -2.57 -4.74 -3.22
C LEU A 210 -3.06 -3.41 -2.64
N LEU A 211 -2.61 -3.05 -1.43
CA LEU A 211 -2.92 -1.76 -0.81
C LEU A 211 -2.51 -0.58 -1.69
N LEU A 212 -1.28 -0.60 -2.19
CA LEU A 212 -0.77 0.48 -3.04
C LEU A 212 -1.46 0.53 -4.41
N LEU A 213 -1.79 -0.62 -5.01
CA LEU A 213 -2.55 -0.69 -6.25
C LEU A 213 -3.95 -0.08 -6.10
N LEU A 214 -4.65 -0.40 -5.01
CA LEU A 214 -6.00 0.14 -4.75
C LEU A 214 -5.94 1.66 -4.57
N ASN A 215 -4.94 2.14 -3.82
CA ASN A 215 -4.69 3.58 -3.66
C ASN A 215 -4.41 4.27 -5.01
N ALA A 216 -3.53 3.71 -5.84
CA ALA A 216 -3.21 4.24 -7.16
C ALA A 216 -4.45 4.25 -8.08
N PHE A 217 -5.23 3.16 -8.07
CA PHE A 217 -6.47 3.04 -8.83
C PHE A 217 -7.48 4.13 -8.48
N LEU A 218 -7.78 4.31 -7.20
CA LEU A 218 -8.72 5.34 -6.74
C LEU A 218 -8.18 6.75 -6.97
N PHE A 219 -6.89 6.98 -6.75
CA PHE A 219 -6.27 8.28 -6.98
C PHE A 219 -6.38 8.70 -8.44
N GLU A 220 -6.02 7.83 -9.38
CA GLU A 220 -6.12 8.10 -10.82
C GLU A 220 -7.59 8.28 -11.25
N TYR A 221 -8.52 7.50 -10.69
CA TYR A 221 -9.95 7.68 -10.94
C TYR A 221 -10.44 9.07 -10.52
N PHE A 222 -10.11 9.51 -9.29
CA PHE A 222 -10.53 10.83 -8.81
C PHE A 222 -9.82 11.98 -9.52
N LEU A 223 -8.55 11.79 -9.88
CA LEU A 223 -7.75 12.78 -10.59
C LEU A 223 -8.32 13.03 -11.99
N GLN A 224 -8.58 11.98 -12.77
CA GLN A 224 -9.19 12.08 -14.09
C GLN A 224 -10.59 12.72 -14.03
N LYS A 225 -11.37 12.41 -12.99
CA LYS A 225 -12.68 13.02 -12.76
C LYS A 225 -12.57 14.52 -12.47
N ALA A 226 -11.56 14.95 -11.71
CA ALA A 226 -11.29 16.36 -11.44
C ALA A 226 -10.82 17.11 -12.69
N GLU A 227 -9.92 16.52 -13.47
CA GLU A 227 -9.41 17.09 -14.73
C GLU A 227 -10.55 17.28 -15.76
N LYS A 228 -11.41 16.26 -15.96
CA LYS A 228 -12.59 16.37 -16.83
C LYS A 228 -13.53 17.50 -16.40
N ARG A 229 -13.78 17.64 -15.09
CA ARG A 229 -14.61 18.72 -14.55
C ARG A 229 -14.01 20.10 -14.75
N ALA A 230 -12.68 20.22 -14.72
CA ALA A 230 -12.00 21.48 -15.00
C ALA A 230 -12.15 21.88 -16.47
N LEU A 231 -11.96 20.93 -17.39
CA LEU A 231 -12.13 21.16 -18.84
C LEU A 231 -13.54 21.64 -19.20
N LEU A 232 -14.58 21.06 -18.57
CA LEU A 232 -15.97 21.46 -18.79
C LEU A 232 -16.33 22.86 -18.24
N LYS A 233 -15.50 23.42 -17.36
CA LYS A 233 -15.73 24.74 -16.74
C LYS A 233 -14.98 25.87 -17.45
N THR A 234 -14.05 25.56 -18.34
CA THR A 234 -13.34 26.57 -19.13
C THR A 234 -14.30 27.07 -20.22
N PRO A 235 -14.75 28.34 -20.20
CA PRO A 235 -15.57 28.86 -21.30
C PRO A 235 -14.78 28.76 -22.60
N LEU A 236 -15.44 28.26 -23.65
CA LEU A 236 -14.97 28.37 -25.03
C LEU A 236 -14.91 29.86 -25.38
N HIS A 237 -13.80 30.52 -25.04
CA HIS A 237 -13.49 31.80 -25.64
C HIS A 237 -13.03 31.51 -27.07
N ALA A 238 -14.01 31.62 -27.98
CA ALA A 238 -13.83 31.90 -29.39
C ALA A 238 -13.21 33.28 -29.61
#